data_AF-A0A7W0MIS3-F1
#
_entry.id   AF-A0A7W0MIS3-F1
#
_cell.length_a   1.000
_cell.length_b   1.000
_cell.length_c   1.000
_cell.angle_alpha   90.00
_cell.angle_beta   90.00
_cell.angle_gamma   90.00
#
_symmetry.space_group_name_H-M   'P 1'
#
loop_
_entity.id
_entity.type
_entity.pdbx_description
1 polymer ?
#
loop_
_entity_poly.entity_id
_entity_poly.type
_entity_poly.pdbx_seq_one_letter_code
_entity_poly.pdbx_strand_id
1 'polypeptide(L)'
;MKLKRCLLVWLIALLLVAPTAVMEVAAQEPAAAVDAQPAPKNERLVRQAVALLDEVLVGQRALKLPENRVRLLAQAAELLWQSDQKRARETFRAAVEDLSIVLRELETDAAAHNGNLSYTAAQLRQQMLQLIAPRDPQLALDFLRATRQPPPPDYSNGDYKQPDPELALELSLAQQIAANDPQQALRLAEESLQKGISANLPQLLLNVRGKDAAAANKFAAVVFKKLRTADFARDYEATGVATFLLSATRPQTEASAGQAAGFNSRGAMPNSLQVEESLRRELLDALIAAATNLTDARIHSGHGSNLINALQQVTPEMERRAAPAQLNVLRRRVRQMEQQQNPHAEAYREMERIAQGGTVEHLLEAAKKAPPDVGANYYRRAAWKAFEDGGIERGREILERHVENKQQREQLLRELE
;
A
#
# COMPACT_ATOMS: atom_id res chain seq x y z
N MET A 1 15.10 -26.73 37.81
CA MET A 1 14.10 -25.65 37.56
C MET A 1 14.70 -24.35 36.98
N LYS A 2 15.88 -23.88 37.41
CA LYS A 2 16.46 -22.62 36.89
C LYS A 2 16.88 -22.68 35.41
N LEU A 3 17.45 -23.80 34.95
CA LEU A 3 17.90 -23.97 33.55
C LEU A 3 16.74 -24.00 32.54
N LYS A 4 15.63 -24.67 32.89
CA LYS A 4 14.40 -24.70 32.06
C LYS A 4 13.76 -23.32 31.93
N ARG A 5 13.78 -22.52 33.01
CA ARG A 5 13.28 -21.13 32.99
C ARG A 5 14.16 -20.21 32.14
N CYS A 6 15.49 -20.36 32.17
CA CYS A 6 16.38 -19.60 31.30
C CYS A 6 16.20 -19.97 29.82
N LEU A 7 16.01 -21.26 29.50
CA LEU A 7 15.72 -21.73 28.15
C LEU A 7 14.36 -21.23 27.63
N LEU A 8 13.33 -21.25 28.48
CA LEU A 8 11.99 -20.72 28.16
C LEU A 8 12.04 -19.21 27.87
N VAL A 9 12.77 -18.44 28.68
CA VAL A 9 12.97 -17.00 28.47
C VAL A 9 13.75 -16.73 27.19
N TRP A 10 14.76 -17.53 26.87
CA TRP A 10 15.51 -17.44 25.62
C TRP A 10 14.64 -17.75 24.40
N LEU A 11 13.80 -18.78 24.46
CA LEU A 11 12.92 -19.19 23.37
C LEU A 11 11.82 -18.14 23.12
N ILE A 12 11.26 -17.57 24.18
CA ILE A 12 10.31 -16.45 24.11
C ILE A 12 10.99 -15.20 23.52
N ALA A 13 12.22 -14.88 23.94
CA ALA A 13 12.98 -13.76 23.40
C ALA A 13 13.35 -13.97 21.92
N LEU A 14 13.70 -15.19 21.51
CA LEU A 14 14.03 -15.52 20.13
C LEU A 14 12.82 -15.41 19.20
N LEU A 15 11.63 -15.82 19.68
CA LEU A 15 10.37 -15.69 18.95
C LEU A 15 9.87 -14.23 18.85
N LEU A 16 10.27 -13.35 19.78
CA LEU A 16 9.91 -11.94 19.78
C LEU A 16 10.84 -11.06 18.91
N VAL A 17 12.04 -11.54 18.54
CA VAL A 17 13.11 -10.72 17.93
C VAL A 17 13.59 -11.25 16.57
N ALA A 18 13.09 -12.37 16.05
CA ALA A 18 13.60 -12.94 14.79
C ALA A 18 13.48 -11.98 13.59
N PRO A 19 14.59 -11.54 12.96
CA PRO A 19 14.55 -10.84 11.68
C PRO A 19 14.27 -11.85 10.57
N THR A 20 13.48 -11.45 9.56
CA THR A 20 13.29 -12.24 8.34
C THR A 20 14.63 -12.36 7.61
N ALA A 21 15.32 -13.48 7.81
CA ALA A 21 16.55 -13.79 7.08
C ALA A 21 16.20 -14.06 5.61
N VAL A 22 16.62 -13.13 4.75
CA VAL A 22 16.62 -13.28 3.30
C VAL A 22 17.58 -14.43 2.96
N MET A 23 17.08 -15.47 2.28
CA MET A 23 17.90 -16.55 1.74
C MET A 23 18.77 -15.99 0.60
N GLU A 24 20.07 -15.87 0.86
CA GLU A 24 21.08 -15.65 -0.16
C GLU A 24 21.36 -16.98 -0.88
N VAL A 25 21.10 -17.01 -2.18
CA VAL A 25 21.30 -18.18 -3.04
C VAL A 25 22.80 -18.29 -3.34
N ALA A 26 23.49 -19.22 -2.68
CA ALA A 26 24.81 -19.67 -3.06
C ALA A 26 24.72 -21.00 -3.85
N ALA A 27 25.59 -21.09 -4.87
CA ALA A 27 25.58 -22.00 -6.01
C ALA A 27 25.50 -23.51 -5.72
N GLN A 28 24.90 -24.22 -6.68
CA GLN A 28 24.77 -25.69 -6.77
C GLN A 28 26.12 -26.39 -7.00
N GLU A 29 26.36 -27.46 -6.23
CA GLU A 29 27.15 -28.62 -6.65
C GLU A 29 26.23 -29.86 -6.75
N PRO A 30 26.51 -30.81 -7.66
CA PRO A 30 25.51 -31.73 -8.19
C PRO A 30 25.14 -32.86 -7.23
N ALA A 31 23.87 -33.26 -7.34
CA ALA A 31 23.18 -34.23 -6.51
C ALA A 31 23.87 -35.61 -6.48
N ALA A 32 24.28 -36.03 -5.29
CA ALA A 32 24.31 -37.43 -4.92
C ALA A 32 22.92 -37.80 -4.38
N ALA A 33 22.20 -38.66 -5.11
CA ALA A 33 20.96 -39.25 -4.64
C ALA A 33 21.26 -40.06 -3.38
N VAL A 34 20.85 -39.54 -2.22
CA VAL A 34 20.79 -40.29 -0.97
C VAL A 34 19.36 -40.78 -0.82
N ASP A 35 19.21 -42.10 -0.84
CA ASP A 35 17.99 -42.82 -0.48
C ASP A 35 17.34 -42.21 0.77
N ALA A 36 16.16 -41.60 0.59
CA ALA A 36 15.36 -41.08 1.69
C ALA A 36 14.62 -42.23 2.38
N GLN A 37 15.29 -42.93 3.31
CA GLN A 37 14.59 -43.67 4.36
C GLN A 37 14.00 -42.66 5.37
N PRO A 38 12.70 -42.74 5.73
CA PRO A 38 12.11 -41.83 6.72
C PRO A 38 12.56 -42.28 8.12
N ALA A 39 13.49 -41.53 8.73
CA ALA A 39 14.10 -41.93 10.00
C ALA A 39 13.22 -41.55 11.22
N PRO A 40 12.94 -42.49 12.16
CA PRO A 40 12.14 -42.28 13.38
C PRO A 40 12.77 -41.34 14.44
N LYS A 41 14.01 -40.89 14.22
CA LYS A 41 14.73 -39.94 15.09
C LYS A 41 14.16 -38.52 14.99
N ASN A 42 13.56 -38.17 13.86
CA ASN A 42 12.94 -36.87 13.63
C ASN A 42 11.61 -36.74 14.38
N GLU A 43 10.80 -37.80 14.44
CA GLU A 43 9.51 -37.75 15.15
C GLU A 43 9.65 -37.49 16.65
N ARG A 44 10.67 -38.09 17.30
CA ARG A 44 10.92 -37.86 18.73
C ARG A 44 11.30 -36.40 19.00
N LEU A 45 12.14 -35.81 18.15
CA LEU A 45 12.53 -34.40 18.27
C LEU A 45 11.35 -33.47 18.01
N VAL A 46 10.51 -33.76 17.01
CA VAL A 46 9.28 -33.01 16.74
C VAL A 46 8.34 -33.06 17.95
N ARG A 47 8.12 -34.24 18.54
CA ARG A 47 7.28 -34.37 19.75
C ARG A 47 7.83 -33.56 20.93
N GLN A 48 9.15 -33.55 21.14
CA GLN A 48 9.78 -32.75 22.20
C GLN A 48 9.64 -31.25 21.92
N ALA A 49 9.82 -30.81 20.68
CA ALA A 49 9.64 -29.41 20.29
C ALA A 49 8.19 -28.96 20.49
N VAL A 50 7.20 -29.78 20.12
CA VAL A 50 5.78 -29.51 20.37
C VAL A 50 5.49 -29.44 21.87
N ALA A 51 6.05 -30.34 22.68
CA ALA A 51 5.88 -30.28 24.13
C ALA A 51 6.47 -28.99 24.75
N LEU A 52 7.61 -28.51 24.25
CA LEU A 52 8.17 -27.22 24.67
C LEU A 52 7.29 -26.05 24.24
N LEU A 53 6.71 -26.11 23.04
CA LEU A 53 5.78 -25.10 22.56
C LEU A 53 4.52 -25.05 23.42
N ASP A 54 4.05 -26.19 23.91
CA ASP A 54 2.91 -26.28 24.82
C ASP A 54 3.20 -25.57 26.16
N GLU A 55 4.40 -25.73 26.71
CA GLU A 55 4.83 -24.99 27.90
C GLU A 55 4.83 -23.47 27.66
N VAL A 56 5.27 -23.03 26.47
CA VAL A 56 5.28 -21.61 26.06
C VAL A 56 3.85 -21.07 25.90
N LEU A 57 2.95 -21.83 25.27
CA LEU A 57 1.55 -21.46 25.08
C LEU A 57 0.80 -21.34 26.41
N VAL A 58 1.09 -22.20 27.39
CA VAL A 58 0.53 -22.06 28.75
C VAL A 58 1.05 -20.80 29.43
N GLY A 59 2.34 -20.49 29.26
CA GLY A 59 2.98 -19.29 29.84
C GLY A 59 2.53 -17.97 29.21
N GLN A 60 1.97 -17.99 28.00
CA GLN A 60 1.57 -16.79 27.26
C GLN A 60 0.62 -15.87 28.05
N ARG A 61 -0.27 -16.44 28.88
CA ARG A 61 -1.25 -15.66 29.66
C ARG A 61 -0.59 -14.76 30.72
N ALA A 62 0.67 -15.02 31.08
CA ALA A 62 1.43 -14.17 31.98
C ALA A 62 1.92 -12.88 31.29
N LEU A 63 1.87 -12.80 29.96
CA LEU A 63 2.21 -11.59 29.21
C LEU A 63 1.09 -10.56 29.35
N LYS A 64 1.41 -9.40 29.94
CA LYS A 64 0.45 -8.32 30.18
C LYS A 64 -0.09 -7.71 28.88
N LEU A 65 0.80 -7.48 27.91
CA LEU A 65 0.47 -6.80 26.66
C LEU A 65 -0.20 -7.75 25.65
N PRO A 66 -1.42 -7.46 25.18
CA PRO A 66 -2.11 -8.26 24.16
C PRO A 66 -1.31 -8.39 22.87
N GLU A 67 -0.54 -7.37 22.48
CA GLU A 67 0.28 -7.38 21.26
C GLU A 67 1.37 -8.46 21.31
N ASN A 68 2.01 -8.63 22.46
CA ASN A 68 3.02 -9.66 22.67
C ASN A 68 2.40 -11.06 22.67
N ARG A 69 1.19 -11.15 23.23
CA ARG A 69 0.39 -12.36 23.20
C ARG A 69 0.01 -12.77 21.78
N VAL A 70 -0.47 -11.83 20.95
CA VAL A 70 -0.78 -12.06 19.53
C VAL A 70 0.44 -12.60 18.78
N ARG A 71 1.60 -11.93 18.89
CA ARG A 71 2.83 -12.35 18.19
C ARG A 71 3.24 -13.77 18.59
N LEU A 72 3.25 -14.07 19.89
CA LEU A 72 3.64 -15.39 20.38
C LEU A 72 2.67 -16.48 19.89
N LEU A 73 1.36 -16.24 19.99
CA LEU A 73 0.34 -17.18 19.51
C LEU A 73 0.42 -17.40 17.99
N ALA A 74 0.65 -16.35 17.21
CA ALA A 74 0.76 -16.42 15.76
C ALA A 74 1.96 -17.30 15.33
N GLN A 75 3.14 -17.05 15.92
CA GLN A 75 4.34 -17.85 15.64
C GLN A 75 4.19 -19.29 16.12
N ALA A 76 3.59 -19.50 17.29
CA ALA A 76 3.32 -20.84 17.79
C ALA A 76 2.36 -21.62 16.88
N ALA A 77 1.30 -20.96 16.39
CA ALA A 77 0.36 -21.55 15.46
C ALA A 77 1.04 -21.93 14.13
N GLU A 78 1.93 -21.07 13.61
CA GLU A 78 2.75 -21.36 12.44
C GLU A 78 3.60 -22.63 12.64
N LEU A 79 4.28 -22.76 13.78
CA LEU A 79 5.11 -23.93 14.10
C LEU A 79 4.28 -25.21 14.26
N LEU A 80 3.07 -25.11 14.83
CA LEU A 80 2.15 -26.23 14.99
C LEU A 80 1.56 -26.72 13.66
N TRP A 81 1.54 -25.89 12.62
CA TRP A 81 0.79 -26.16 11.39
C TRP A 81 1.14 -27.52 10.74
N GLN A 82 2.42 -27.88 10.73
CA GLN A 82 2.88 -29.12 10.09
C GLN A 82 2.55 -30.38 10.90
N SER A 83 2.44 -30.26 12.22
CA SER A 83 2.22 -31.40 13.12
C SER A 83 0.78 -31.56 13.58
N ASP A 84 0.07 -30.46 13.82
CA ASP A 84 -1.31 -30.44 14.31
C ASP A 84 -2.06 -29.20 13.82
N GLN A 85 -2.64 -29.32 12.63
CA GLN A 85 -3.39 -28.23 12.02
C GLN A 85 -4.62 -27.81 12.82
N LYS A 86 -5.26 -28.73 13.56
CA LYS A 86 -6.45 -28.40 14.35
C LYS A 86 -6.05 -27.46 15.49
N ARG A 87 -5.00 -27.81 16.22
CA ARG A 87 -4.44 -26.96 17.29
C ARG A 87 -3.87 -25.67 16.75
N ALA A 88 -3.21 -25.69 15.59
CA ALA A 88 -2.72 -24.47 14.94
C ALA A 88 -3.87 -23.49 14.64
N ARG A 89 -4.99 -23.97 14.08
CA ARG A 89 -6.19 -23.14 13.85
C ARG A 89 -6.77 -22.58 15.14
N GLU A 90 -6.87 -23.39 16.19
CA GLU A 90 -7.34 -22.93 17.51
C GLU A 90 -6.40 -21.87 18.11
N THR A 91 -5.10 -22.04 17.94
CA THR A 91 -4.08 -21.08 18.40
C THR A 91 -4.13 -19.77 17.62
N PHE A 92 -4.35 -19.83 16.30
CA PHE A 92 -4.61 -18.63 15.49
C PHE A 92 -5.88 -17.91 15.96
N ARG A 93 -6.98 -18.63 16.23
CA ARG A 93 -8.22 -18.03 16.74
C ARG A 93 -7.99 -17.31 18.08
N ALA A 94 -7.22 -17.90 18.99
CA ALA A 94 -6.84 -17.23 20.24
C ALA A 94 -6.05 -15.93 19.98
N ALA A 95 -5.17 -15.91 18.97
CA ALA A 95 -4.47 -14.69 18.57
C ALA A 95 -5.43 -13.63 18.01
N VAL A 96 -6.48 -14.04 17.28
CA VAL A 96 -7.53 -13.12 16.82
C VAL A 96 -8.28 -12.50 17.99
N GLU A 97 -8.61 -13.30 19.01
CA GLU A 97 -9.27 -12.82 20.22
C GLU A 97 -8.41 -11.79 20.95
N ASP A 98 -7.11 -12.04 21.14
CA ASP A 98 -6.19 -11.06 21.74
C ASP A 98 -6.05 -9.80 20.88
N LEU A 99 -6.04 -9.92 19.54
CA LEU A 99 -5.99 -8.76 18.65
C LEU A 99 -7.28 -7.92 18.72
N SER A 100 -8.43 -8.56 18.92
CA SER A 100 -9.70 -7.84 19.13
C SER A 100 -9.68 -6.96 20.38
N ILE A 101 -8.87 -7.31 21.39
CA ILE A 101 -8.67 -6.48 22.58
C ILE A 101 -7.92 -5.20 22.18
N VAL A 102 -6.82 -5.33 21.45
CA VAL A 102 -6.04 -4.19 20.91
C VAL A 102 -6.93 -3.27 20.07
N LEU A 103 -7.76 -3.85 19.19
CA LEU A 103 -8.64 -3.08 18.31
C LEU A 103 -9.74 -2.33 19.08
N ARG A 104 -10.33 -2.94 20.11
CA ARG A 104 -11.32 -2.26 20.97
C ARG A 104 -10.72 -1.10 21.76
N GLU A 105 -9.44 -1.19 22.14
CA GLU A 105 -8.76 -0.07 22.78
C GLU A 105 -8.67 1.14 21.84
N LEU A 106 -8.49 0.94 20.53
CA LEU A 106 -8.47 2.01 19.52
C LEU A 106 -9.82 2.73 19.35
N GLU A 107 -10.93 2.08 19.69
CA GLU A 107 -12.26 2.68 19.60
C GLU A 107 -12.51 3.74 20.70
N THR A 108 -11.57 3.88 21.65
CA THR A 108 -11.64 4.91 22.69
C THR A 108 -11.01 6.24 22.23
N ASP A 109 -11.67 7.37 22.51
CA ASP A 109 -11.25 8.72 22.05
C ASP A 109 -9.78 9.07 22.40
N ALA A 110 -9.29 8.61 23.55
CA ALA A 110 -7.91 8.85 24.00
C ALA A 110 -6.87 8.05 23.20
N ALA A 111 -7.24 6.86 22.71
CA ALA A 111 -6.37 5.97 21.94
C ALA A 111 -6.42 6.25 20.43
N ALA A 112 -7.52 6.82 19.92
CA ALA A 112 -7.63 7.30 18.53
C ALA A 112 -6.58 8.39 18.20
N HIS A 113 -6.14 9.15 19.22
CA HIS A 113 -5.05 10.13 19.11
C HIS A 113 -3.66 9.50 19.29
N ASN A 114 -3.56 8.22 19.66
CA ASN A 114 -2.31 7.49 19.84
C ASN A 114 -1.93 6.78 18.53
N GLY A 115 -1.24 7.50 17.64
CA GLY A 115 -0.78 6.99 16.35
C GLY A 115 0.05 5.70 16.44
N ASN A 116 0.74 5.46 17.56
CA ASN A 116 1.55 4.25 17.77
C ASN A 116 0.70 2.99 17.93
N LEU A 117 -0.44 3.08 18.62
CA LEU A 117 -1.33 1.92 18.82
C LEU A 117 -2.03 1.56 17.51
N SER A 118 -2.47 2.56 16.75
CA SER A 118 -3.10 2.35 15.43
C SER A 118 -2.13 1.67 14.46
N TYR A 119 -0.89 2.16 14.40
CA TYR A 119 0.18 1.56 13.60
C TYR A 119 0.45 0.10 14.03
N THR A 120 0.54 -0.14 15.35
CA THR A 120 0.80 -1.48 15.89
C THR A 120 -0.32 -2.46 15.54
N ALA A 121 -1.58 -2.05 15.66
CA ALA A 121 -2.72 -2.89 15.31
C ALA A 121 -2.73 -3.24 13.81
N ALA A 122 -2.49 -2.25 12.95
CA ALA A 122 -2.39 -2.47 11.50
C ALA A 122 -1.25 -3.45 11.16
N GLN A 123 -0.09 -3.30 11.80
CA GLN A 123 1.05 -4.20 11.62
C GLN A 123 0.73 -5.64 12.07
N LEU A 124 0.12 -5.82 13.24
CA LEU A 124 -0.25 -7.15 13.73
C LEU A 124 -1.25 -7.84 12.79
N ARG A 125 -2.21 -7.08 12.24
CA ARG A 125 -3.16 -7.62 11.25
C ARG A 125 -2.48 -8.07 9.97
N GLN A 126 -1.56 -7.27 9.44
CA GLN A 126 -0.78 -7.66 8.26
C GLN A 126 0.08 -8.90 8.51
N GLN A 127 0.77 -8.97 9.64
CA GLN A 127 1.59 -10.13 10.01
C GLN A 127 0.74 -11.40 10.14
N MET A 128 -0.39 -11.31 10.83
CA MET A 128 -1.34 -12.42 10.96
C MET A 128 -1.85 -12.92 9.61
N LEU A 129 -2.22 -12.01 8.69
CA LEU A 129 -2.64 -12.39 7.34
C LEU A 129 -1.55 -13.12 6.57
N GLN A 130 -0.31 -12.64 6.62
CA GLN A 130 0.83 -13.28 5.95
C GLN A 130 1.09 -14.70 6.48
N LEU A 131 0.84 -14.93 7.76
CA LEU A 131 1.01 -16.25 8.37
C LEU A 131 -0.16 -17.19 8.05
N ILE A 132 -1.40 -16.70 8.10
CA ILE A 132 -2.59 -17.54 7.94
C ILE A 132 -2.87 -17.85 6.47
N ALA A 133 -2.79 -16.85 5.58
CA ALA A 133 -3.29 -16.96 4.21
C ALA A 133 -2.62 -18.07 3.36
N PRO A 134 -1.30 -18.31 3.42
CA PRO A 134 -0.68 -19.44 2.70
C PRO A 134 -1.10 -20.82 3.22
N ARG A 135 -1.67 -20.89 4.42
CA ARG A 135 -1.97 -22.13 5.16
C ARG A 135 -3.44 -22.49 5.11
N ASP A 136 -4.29 -21.50 5.38
CA ASP A 136 -5.74 -21.63 5.42
C ASP A 136 -6.38 -20.33 4.95
N PRO A 137 -6.64 -20.20 3.64
CA PRO A 137 -7.17 -18.96 3.09
C PRO A 137 -8.57 -18.61 3.62
N GLN A 138 -9.37 -19.62 4.01
CA GLN A 138 -10.67 -19.38 4.61
C GLN A 138 -10.52 -18.81 6.02
N LEU A 139 -9.62 -19.37 6.84
CA LEU A 139 -9.31 -18.80 8.15
C LEU A 139 -8.75 -17.37 8.03
N ALA A 140 -7.93 -17.07 7.00
CA ALA A 140 -7.44 -15.72 6.76
C ALA A 140 -8.56 -14.75 6.39
N LEU A 141 -9.54 -15.20 5.59
CA LEU A 141 -10.73 -14.40 5.26
C LEU A 141 -11.59 -14.14 6.50
N ASP A 142 -11.84 -15.17 7.31
CA ASP A 142 -12.59 -15.04 8.54
C ASP A 142 -11.88 -14.09 9.53
N PHE A 143 -10.54 -14.19 9.63
CA PHE A 143 -9.71 -13.27 10.40
C PHE A 143 -9.84 -11.82 9.92
N LEU A 144 -9.72 -11.59 8.61
CA LEU A 144 -9.81 -10.25 8.03
C LEU A 144 -11.17 -9.62 8.35
N ARG A 145 -12.25 -10.39 8.20
CA ARG A 145 -13.63 -9.96 8.51
C ARG A 145 -13.82 -9.69 10.01
N ALA A 146 -13.30 -10.56 10.88
CA ALA A 146 -13.43 -10.43 12.33
C ALA A 146 -12.64 -9.24 12.91
N THR A 147 -11.62 -8.78 12.19
CA THR A 147 -10.73 -7.70 12.67
C THR A 147 -10.91 -6.39 11.92
N ARG A 148 -11.89 -6.31 11.02
CA ARG A 148 -12.10 -5.19 10.11
C ARG A 148 -12.12 -3.86 10.87
N GLN A 149 -11.28 -2.92 10.41
CA GLN A 149 -11.27 -1.55 10.92
C GLN A 149 -12.34 -0.71 10.20
N PRO A 150 -12.87 0.33 10.85
CA PRO A 150 -13.76 1.27 10.18
C PRO A 150 -13.02 1.95 9.02
N PRO A 151 -13.72 2.27 7.93
CA PRO A 151 -13.11 2.99 6.82
C PRO A 151 -12.57 4.33 7.33
N PRO A 152 -11.49 4.86 6.71
CA PRO A 152 -10.99 6.18 7.05
C PRO A 152 -12.13 7.20 6.90
N PRO A 153 -12.20 8.22 7.79
CA PRO A 153 -13.24 9.23 7.70
C PRO A 153 -13.21 9.88 6.32
N ASP A 154 -14.37 9.91 5.64
CA ASP A 154 -14.53 10.69 4.43
C ASP A 154 -14.57 12.16 4.85
N TYR A 155 -13.44 12.84 4.73
CA TYR A 155 -13.39 14.29 4.88
C TYR A 155 -14.15 14.88 3.70
N SER A 156 -15.47 15.04 3.86
CA SER A 156 -16.39 15.54 2.83
C SER A 156 -16.01 16.95 2.32
N ASN A 157 -15.24 17.71 3.11
CA ASN A 157 -14.67 19.01 2.75
C ASN A 157 -13.25 18.92 2.16
N GLY A 158 -12.65 17.73 2.08
CA GLY A 158 -11.36 17.49 1.48
C GLY A 158 -11.47 17.13 0.00
N ASP A 159 -10.57 17.67 -0.82
CA ASP A 159 -10.48 17.35 -2.25
C ASP A 159 -10.00 15.91 -2.55
N TYR A 160 -9.84 15.07 -1.52
CA TYR A 160 -9.24 13.76 -1.59
C TYR A 160 -10.09 12.70 -0.91
N LYS A 161 -10.30 11.57 -1.62
CA LYS A 161 -10.80 10.34 -1.01
C LYS A 161 -9.62 9.48 -0.58
N GLN A 162 -9.48 9.27 0.72
CA GLN A 162 -8.43 8.41 1.26
C GLN A 162 -8.65 6.94 0.85
N PRO A 163 -7.62 6.24 0.34
CA PRO A 163 -7.67 4.80 0.09
C PRO A 163 -8.07 4.07 1.36
N ASP A 164 -9.01 3.13 1.21
CA ASP A 164 -9.41 2.26 2.31
C ASP A 164 -8.37 1.12 2.45
N PRO A 165 -7.57 1.09 3.54
CA PRO A 165 -6.56 0.06 3.73
C PRO A 165 -7.17 -1.34 3.84
N GLU A 166 -8.44 -1.48 4.23
CA GLU A 166 -9.12 -2.78 4.28
C GLU A 166 -9.28 -3.38 2.88
N LEU A 167 -9.63 -2.56 1.88
CA LEU A 167 -9.78 -3.05 0.50
C LEU A 167 -8.45 -3.55 -0.06
N ALA A 168 -7.35 -2.88 0.28
CA ALA A 168 -6.02 -3.32 -0.10
C ALA A 168 -5.67 -4.68 0.51
N LEU A 169 -6.03 -4.93 1.78
CA LEU A 169 -5.84 -6.21 2.45
C LEU A 169 -6.74 -7.31 1.86
N GLU A 170 -8.02 -7.02 1.60
CA GLU A 170 -8.97 -7.96 0.96
C GLU A 170 -8.46 -8.41 -0.40
N LEU A 171 -7.98 -7.48 -1.23
CA LEU A 171 -7.43 -7.82 -2.54
C LEU A 171 -6.05 -8.49 -2.46
N SER A 172 -5.21 -8.17 -1.47
CA SER A 172 -3.96 -8.90 -1.23
C SER A 172 -4.24 -10.37 -0.88
N LEU A 173 -5.25 -10.62 -0.03
CA LEU A 173 -5.71 -11.97 0.27
C LEU A 173 -6.29 -12.66 -0.98
N ALA A 174 -7.12 -11.96 -1.77
CA ALA A 174 -7.64 -12.50 -3.02
C ALA A 174 -6.51 -12.89 -3.99
N GLN A 175 -5.45 -12.10 -4.09
CA GLN A 175 -4.27 -12.42 -4.91
C GLN A 175 -3.57 -13.70 -4.46
N GLN A 176 -3.45 -13.93 -3.15
CA GLN A 176 -2.88 -15.17 -2.60
C GLN A 176 -3.79 -16.37 -2.88
N ILE A 177 -5.11 -16.20 -2.70
CA ILE A 177 -6.11 -17.23 -3.01
C ILE A 177 -6.07 -17.59 -4.50
N ALA A 178 -5.89 -16.61 -5.39
CA ALA A 178 -5.88 -16.82 -6.84
C ALA A 178 -4.82 -17.81 -7.30
N ALA A 179 -3.76 -18.04 -6.52
CA ALA A 179 -2.76 -19.07 -6.79
C ALA A 179 -3.34 -20.49 -6.76
N ASN A 180 -4.40 -20.75 -5.98
CA ASN A 180 -4.97 -22.09 -5.83
C ASN A 180 -6.44 -22.16 -6.29
N ASP A 181 -7.22 -21.12 -6.00
CA ASP A 181 -8.65 -21.03 -6.36
C ASP A 181 -8.96 -19.65 -6.97
N PRO A 182 -8.80 -19.49 -8.29
CA PRO A 182 -9.09 -18.21 -8.96
C PRO A 182 -10.57 -17.81 -8.83
N GLN A 183 -11.51 -18.75 -8.72
CA GLN A 183 -12.93 -18.44 -8.62
C GLN A 183 -13.28 -17.87 -7.24
N GLN A 184 -12.71 -18.44 -6.17
CA GLN A 184 -12.86 -17.87 -4.82
C GLN A 184 -12.21 -16.49 -4.72
N ALA A 185 -11.03 -16.30 -5.32
CA ALA A 185 -10.37 -15.00 -5.35
C ALA A 185 -11.25 -13.93 -6.04
N LEU A 186 -11.88 -14.27 -7.17
CA LEU A 186 -12.77 -13.37 -7.88
C LEU A 186 -14.04 -13.05 -7.07
N ARG A 187 -14.65 -14.03 -6.39
CA ARG A 187 -15.79 -13.76 -5.49
C ARG A 187 -15.43 -12.76 -4.39
N LEU A 188 -14.28 -12.95 -3.75
CA LEU A 188 -13.80 -12.02 -2.73
C LEU A 188 -13.54 -10.63 -3.32
N ALA A 189 -12.97 -10.56 -4.52
CA ALA A 189 -12.72 -9.29 -5.19
C ALA A 189 -14.00 -8.57 -5.61
N GLU A 190 -15.04 -9.30 -6.02
CA GLU A 190 -16.38 -8.74 -6.30
C GLU A 190 -17.02 -8.17 -5.03
N GLU A 191 -16.95 -8.87 -3.90
CA GLU A 191 -17.40 -8.36 -2.60
C GLU A 191 -16.65 -7.08 -2.20
N SER A 192 -15.33 -7.04 -2.42
CA SER A 192 -14.50 -5.86 -2.15
C SER A 192 -14.86 -4.69 -3.08
N LEU A 193 -15.10 -4.98 -4.37
CA LEU A 193 -15.47 -3.99 -5.39
C LEU A 193 -16.81 -3.30 -5.09
N GLN A 194 -17.74 -3.98 -4.41
CA GLN A 194 -18.99 -3.37 -3.96
C GLN A 194 -18.71 -2.22 -2.98
N LYS A 195 -17.72 -2.38 -2.10
CA LYS A 195 -17.33 -1.40 -1.07
C LYS A 195 -16.51 -0.24 -1.63
N GLY A 196 -15.62 -0.51 -2.59
CA GLY A 196 -14.78 0.52 -3.21
C GLY A 196 -13.88 -0.01 -4.32
N ILE A 197 -13.01 0.85 -4.84
CA ILE A 197 -12.02 0.48 -5.86
C ILE A 197 -10.65 0.56 -5.19
N SER A 198 -9.81 -0.45 -5.39
CA SER A 198 -8.45 -0.47 -4.85
C SER A 198 -7.42 -0.64 -5.96
N ALA A 199 -6.24 -0.04 -5.77
CA ALA A 199 -5.11 -0.12 -6.68
C ALA A 199 -4.55 -1.54 -6.88
N ASN A 200 -4.97 -2.52 -6.07
CA ASN A 200 -4.56 -3.93 -6.19
C ASN A 200 -5.37 -4.74 -7.22
N LEU A 201 -6.48 -4.20 -7.76
CA LEU A 201 -7.31 -4.87 -8.77
C LEU A 201 -6.55 -5.27 -10.05
N PRO A 202 -5.69 -4.41 -10.64
CA PRO A 202 -4.90 -4.74 -11.82
C PRO A 202 -4.05 -6.01 -11.65
N GLN A 203 -3.34 -6.11 -10.52
CA GLN A 203 -2.46 -7.25 -10.26
C GLN A 203 -3.26 -8.54 -10.09
N LEU A 204 -4.42 -8.47 -9.42
CA LEU A 204 -5.32 -9.63 -9.31
C LEU A 204 -5.82 -10.09 -10.69
N LEU A 205 -6.26 -9.15 -11.54
CA LEU A 205 -6.71 -9.45 -12.90
C LEU A 205 -5.62 -10.15 -13.71
N LEU A 206 -4.38 -9.68 -13.64
CA LEU A 206 -3.25 -10.32 -14.32
C LEU A 206 -2.96 -11.72 -13.77
N ASN A 207 -2.97 -11.90 -12.45
CA ASN A 207 -2.74 -13.19 -11.80
C ASN A 207 -3.81 -14.22 -12.19
N VAL A 208 -5.09 -13.82 -12.12
CA VAL A 208 -6.21 -14.70 -12.50
C VAL A 208 -6.16 -15.00 -13.99
N ARG A 209 -5.89 -14.02 -14.85
CA ARG A 209 -5.77 -14.23 -16.30
C ARG A 209 -4.73 -15.29 -16.64
N GLY A 210 -3.60 -15.33 -15.92
CA GLY A 210 -2.56 -16.35 -16.10
C GLY A 210 -3.04 -17.79 -15.88
N LYS A 211 -4.19 -17.98 -15.20
CA LYS A 211 -4.78 -19.29 -14.90
C LYS A 211 -6.11 -19.54 -15.58
N ASP A 212 -6.97 -18.53 -15.61
CA ASP A 212 -8.32 -18.54 -16.18
C ASP A 212 -8.60 -17.20 -16.85
N ALA A 213 -8.21 -17.11 -18.13
CA ALA A 213 -8.40 -15.91 -18.93
C ALA A 213 -9.89 -15.55 -19.10
N ALA A 214 -10.79 -16.54 -19.20
CA ALA A 214 -12.21 -16.30 -19.37
C ALA A 214 -12.83 -15.67 -18.11
N ALA A 215 -12.45 -16.16 -16.93
CA ALA A 215 -12.89 -15.57 -15.67
C ALA A 215 -12.31 -14.17 -15.46
N ALA A 216 -11.04 -13.95 -15.80
CA ALA A 216 -10.42 -12.61 -15.75
C ALA A 216 -11.12 -11.61 -16.68
N ASN A 217 -11.49 -12.02 -17.90
CA ASN A 217 -12.23 -11.17 -18.85
C ASN A 217 -13.63 -10.81 -18.33
N LYS A 218 -14.34 -11.78 -17.74
CA LYS A 218 -15.65 -11.53 -17.11
C LYS A 218 -15.53 -10.56 -15.94
N PHE A 219 -14.56 -10.78 -15.06
CA PHE A 219 -14.33 -9.90 -13.92
C PHE A 219 -13.88 -8.49 -14.36
N ALA A 220 -13.04 -8.38 -15.40
CA ALA A 220 -12.68 -7.09 -15.98
C ALA A 220 -13.93 -6.29 -16.39
N ALA A 221 -14.89 -6.94 -17.06
CA ALA A 221 -16.16 -6.30 -17.42
C ALA A 221 -16.97 -5.81 -16.19
N VAL A 222 -16.90 -6.53 -15.06
CA VAL A 222 -17.50 -6.08 -13.79
C VAL A 222 -16.78 -4.83 -13.26
N VAL A 223 -15.45 -4.79 -13.31
CA VAL A 223 -14.65 -3.63 -12.88
C VAL A 223 -14.94 -2.41 -13.77
N PHE A 224 -15.05 -2.58 -15.10
CA PHE A 224 -15.48 -1.52 -16.02
C PHE A 224 -16.82 -0.92 -15.60
N LYS A 225 -17.81 -1.77 -15.29
CA LYS A 225 -19.14 -1.31 -14.85
C LYS A 225 -19.08 -0.52 -13.55
N LYS A 226 -18.26 -0.94 -12.57
CA LYS A 226 -18.06 -0.19 -11.32
C LYS A 226 -17.42 1.17 -11.56
N LEU A 227 -16.44 1.25 -12.45
CA LEU A 227 -15.71 2.49 -12.76
C LEU A 227 -16.60 3.56 -13.41
N ARG A 228 -17.69 3.18 -14.09
CA ARG A 228 -18.63 4.14 -14.70
C ARG A 228 -19.23 5.13 -13.70
N THR A 229 -19.35 4.75 -12.43
CA THR A 229 -19.92 5.59 -11.37
C THR A 229 -18.86 6.17 -10.43
N ALA A 230 -17.57 6.05 -10.77
CA ALA A 230 -16.49 6.55 -9.93
C ALA A 230 -16.31 8.07 -10.12
N ASP A 231 -15.98 8.77 -9.03
CA ASP A 231 -15.55 10.17 -9.08
C ASP A 231 -14.05 10.23 -9.40
N PHE A 232 -13.70 10.17 -10.68
CA PHE A 232 -12.30 10.22 -11.14
C PHE A 232 -11.57 11.51 -10.75
N ALA A 233 -12.28 12.58 -10.37
CA ALA A 233 -11.64 13.80 -9.92
C ALA A 233 -11.14 13.73 -8.46
N ARG A 234 -11.64 12.78 -7.66
CA ARG A 234 -11.30 12.61 -6.24
C ARG A 234 -10.70 11.23 -5.90
N ASP A 235 -11.02 10.22 -6.70
CA ASP A 235 -10.60 8.83 -6.48
C ASP A 235 -9.37 8.48 -7.35
N TYR A 236 -8.20 8.55 -6.72
CA TYR A 236 -6.93 8.25 -7.38
C TYR A 236 -6.81 6.79 -7.80
N GLU A 237 -7.32 5.87 -6.97
CA GLU A 237 -7.28 4.44 -7.27
C GLU A 237 -8.17 4.12 -8.48
N ALA A 238 -9.36 4.72 -8.56
CA ALA A 238 -10.24 4.58 -9.71
C ALA A 238 -9.57 5.03 -11.02
N THR A 239 -8.88 6.17 -10.99
CA THR A 239 -8.15 6.69 -12.16
C THR A 239 -7.03 5.74 -12.59
N GLY A 240 -6.25 5.22 -11.63
CA GLY A 240 -5.19 4.24 -11.90
C GLY A 240 -5.72 2.94 -12.50
N VAL A 241 -6.78 2.37 -11.91
CA VAL A 241 -7.40 1.13 -12.40
C VAL A 241 -8.04 1.33 -13.78
N ALA A 242 -8.69 2.47 -14.02
CA ALA A 242 -9.25 2.80 -15.33
C ALA A 242 -8.17 2.88 -16.41
N THR A 243 -7.06 3.56 -16.12
CA THR A 243 -5.92 3.68 -17.04
C THR A 243 -5.33 2.31 -17.37
N PHE A 244 -5.16 1.46 -16.35
CA PHE A 244 -4.71 0.08 -16.54
C PHE A 244 -5.66 -0.70 -17.47
N LEU A 245 -6.97 -0.65 -17.22
CA LEU A 245 -7.94 -1.39 -18.02
C LEU A 245 -8.01 -0.91 -19.47
N LEU A 246 -7.91 0.41 -19.70
CA LEU A 246 -7.81 0.96 -21.05
C LEU A 246 -6.51 0.54 -21.75
N SER A 247 -5.40 0.41 -21.05
CA SER A 247 -4.18 -0.14 -21.66
C SER A 247 -4.31 -1.65 -21.95
N ALA A 248 -4.79 -2.41 -20.97
CA ALA A 248 -4.90 -3.87 -21.03
C ALA A 248 -5.88 -4.37 -22.10
N THR A 249 -6.91 -3.60 -22.42
CA THR A 249 -7.94 -3.96 -23.42
C THR A 249 -7.72 -3.31 -24.78
N ARG A 250 -6.59 -2.60 -24.96
CA ARG A 250 -6.29 -1.91 -26.22
C ARG A 250 -6.05 -2.91 -27.36
N PRO A 251 -6.64 -2.73 -28.55
CA PRO A 251 -6.37 -3.57 -29.71
C PRO A 251 -4.89 -3.51 -30.13
N GLN A 252 -4.31 -4.65 -30.55
CA GLN A 252 -2.90 -4.72 -30.95
C GLN A 252 -2.57 -3.81 -32.15
N THR A 253 -3.52 -3.62 -33.08
CA THR A 253 -3.36 -2.74 -34.25
C THR A 253 -3.15 -1.27 -33.87
N GLU A 254 -3.60 -0.86 -32.68
CA GLU A 254 -3.44 0.51 -32.17
C GLU A 254 -2.22 0.67 -31.27
N ALA A 255 -1.76 -0.43 -30.65
CA ALA A 255 -0.63 -0.43 -29.74
C ALA A 255 0.72 -0.15 -30.42
N SER A 256 0.87 -0.57 -31.69
CA SER A 256 2.10 -0.38 -32.48
C SER A 256 2.30 1.06 -32.98
N ALA A 257 1.29 1.93 -32.88
CA ALA A 257 1.31 3.27 -33.47
C ALA A 257 1.81 4.40 -32.53
N GLY A 258 2.23 4.09 -31.29
CA GLY A 258 2.52 5.14 -30.31
C GLY A 258 3.45 4.78 -29.15
N GLN A 259 4.37 3.84 -29.32
CA GLN A 259 5.37 3.56 -28.27
C GLN A 259 6.46 4.64 -28.26
N ALA A 260 6.18 5.74 -27.57
CA ALA A 260 7.18 6.60 -26.94
C ALA A 260 6.84 6.73 -25.46
N ALA A 261 7.71 6.16 -24.62
CA ALA A 261 7.95 6.37 -23.20
C ALA A 261 6.89 7.16 -22.37
N GLY A 262 6.26 6.46 -21.43
CA GLY A 262 5.63 7.04 -20.24
C GLY A 262 5.88 6.15 -19.02
N PHE A 263 6.53 6.69 -18.00
CA PHE A 263 6.70 6.03 -16.69
C PHE A 263 5.30 5.72 -16.13
N ASN A 264 5.06 4.45 -15.74
CA ASN A 264 3.89 3.88 -15.03
C ASN A 264 3.06 2.81 -15.77
N SER A 265 3.27 2.56 -17.06
CA SER A 265 2.65 1.40 -17.75
C SER A 265 3.37 0.06 -17.54
N ARG A 266 4.20 -0.08 -16.50
CA ARG A 266 5.10 -1.24 -16.27
C ARG A 266 4.41 -2.62 -16.05
N GLY A 267 3.10 -2.75 -16.22
CA GLY A 267 2.39 -4.01 -15.94
C GLY A 267 1.44 -4.54 -17.02
N ALA A 268 0.82 -3.69 -17.85
CA ALA A 268 -0.22 -4.14 -18.78
C ALA A 268 0.30 -4.25 -20.21
N MET A 269 0.36 -5.46 -20.75
CA MET A 269 0.53 -5.64 -22.20
C MET A 269 -0.79 -5.29 -22.91
N PRO A 270 -0.76 -4.65 -24.09
CA PRO A 270 -1.93 -4.45 -24.93
C PRO A 270 -2.64 -5.77 -25.23
N ASN A 271 -3.97 -5.73 -25.34
CA ASN A 271 -4.83 -6.89 -25.60
C ASN A 271 -4.60 -8.06 -24.60
N SER A 272 -4.24 -7.72 -23.37
CA SER A 272 -4.15 -8.70 -22.28
C SER A 272 -5.53 -9.11 -21.76
N LEU A 273 -6.52 -8.23 -21.82
CA LEU A 273 -7.89 -8.53 -21.40
C LEU A 273 -8.84 -8.30 -22.57
N GLN A 274 -9.87 -9.14 -22.67
CA GLN A 274 -10.93 -9.01 -23.67
C GLN A 274 -12.24 -8.61 -22.98
N VAL A 275 -12.76 -7.45 -23.37
CA VAL A 275 -14.06 -6.93 -22.92
C VAL A 275 -14.80 -6.35 -24.11
N GLU A 276 -16.10 -6.08 -23.95
CA GLU A 276 -16.88 -5.42 -24.99
C GLU A 276 -16.34 -4.01 -25.26
N GLU A 277 -16.23 -3.66 -26.55
CA GLU A 277 -15.77 -2.33 -26.98
C GLU A 277 -16.68 -1.21 -26.46
N SER A 278 -17.97 -1.46 -26.25
CA SER A 278 -18.90 -0.54 -25.57
C SER A 278 -18.40 -0.10 -24.19
N LEU A 279 -17.92 -1.05 -23.35
CA LEU A 279 -17.46 -0.76 -21.99
C LEU A 279 -16.19 0.09 -22.01
N ARG A 280 -15.26 -0.21 -22.92
CA ARG A 280 -14.05 0.59 -23.14
C ARG A 280 -14.41 2.03 -23.48
N ARG A 281 -15.30 2.16 -24.45
CA ARG A 281 -15.80 3.43 -24.96
C ARG A 281 -16.49 4.26 -23.87
N GLU A 282 -17.37 3.65 -23.08
CA GLU A 282 -18.04 4.35 -21.97
C GLU A 282 -17.06 4.82 -20.89
N LEU A 283 -16.04 4.01 -20.55
CA LEU A 283 -15.03 4.40 -19.57
C LEU A 283 -14.21 5.60 -20.07
N LEU A 284 -13.82 5.61 -21.34
CA LEU A 284 -13.08 6.73 -21.93
C LEU A 284 -13.91 8.02 -21.93
N ASP A 285 -15.23 7.94 -22.22
CA ASP A 285 -16.13 9.10 -22.09
C ASP A 285 -16.19 9.63 -20.66
N ALA A 286 -16.26 8.74 -19.67
CA ALA A 286 -16.33 9.13 -18.27
C ALA A 286 -15.05 9.88 -17.83
N LEU A 287 -13.87 9.41 -18.25
CA LEU A 287 -12.59 10.07 -17.98
C LEU A 287 -12.49 11.43 -18.69
N ILE A 288 -12.88 11.52 -19.97
CA ILE A 288 -12.90 12.77 -20.73
C ILE A 288 -13.82 13.78 -20.03
N ALA A 289 -15.05 13.37 -19.68
CA ALA A 289 -16.01 14.23 -19.00
C ALA A 289 -15.46 14.73 -17.66
N ALA A 290 -14.91 13.83 -16.83
CA ALA A 290 -14.31 14.18 -15.55
C ALA A 290 -13.18 15.21 -15.70
N ALA A 291 -12.27 15.00 -16.66
CA ALA A 291 -11.15 15.90 -16.90
C ALA A 291 -11.59 17.26 -17.45
N THR A 292 -12.59 17.29 -18.34
CA THR A 292 -13.13 18.55 -18.86
C THR A 292 -13.84 19.38 -17.78
N ASN A 293 -14.40 18.72 -16.77
CA ASN A 293 -15.12 19.35 -15.66
C ASN A 293 -14.23 19.69 -14.47
N LEU A 294 -12.92 19.42 -14.52
CA LEU A 294 -11.99 19.84 -13.48
C LEU A 294 -12.01 21.36 -13.32
N THR A 295 -12.10 21.82 -12.07
CA THR A 295 -11.89 23.22 -11.72
C THR A 295 -10.40 23.55 -11.72
N ASP A 296 -10.04 24.84 -11.81
CA ASP A 296 -8.63 25.25 -11.79
C ASP A 296 -7.94 24.78 -10.52
N ALA A 297 -8.57 24.95 -9.35
CA ALA A 297 -8.07 24.44 -8.08
C ALA A 297 -7.77 22.93 -8.11
N ARG A 298 -8.59 22.14 -8.81
CA ARG A 298 -8.41 20.69 -8.90
C ARG A 298 -7.34 20.26 -9.89
N ILE A 299 -7.05 21.05 -10.93
CA ILE A 299 -5.89 20.78 -11.81
C ILE A 299 -4.60 20.86 -10.99
N HIS A 300 -4.55 21.85 -10.10
CA HIS A 300 -3.43 22.12 -9.23
C HIS A 300 -3.30 21.09 -8.08
N SER A 301 -4.30 20.22 -7.90
CA SER A 301 -4.19 19.09 -6.99
C SER A 301 -3.46 17.92 -7.67
N GLY A 302 -2.78 17.10 -6.87
CA GLY A 302 -2.14 15.87 -7.38
C GLY A 302 -3.12 14.98 -8.14
N HIS A 303 -4.40 14.98 -7.77
CA HIS A 303 -5.43 14.12 -8.38
C HIS A 303 -5.86 14.60 -9.77
N GLY A 304 -6.14 15.89 -9.95
CA GLY A 304 -6.47 16.41 -11.28
C GLY A 304 -5.30 16.27 -12.24
N SER A 305 -4.08 16.48 -11.76
CA SER A 305 -2.85 16.18 -12.52
C SER A 305 -2.77 14.70 -12.92
N ASN A 306 -3.09 13.77 -12.01
CA ASN A 306 -3.09 12.34 -12.30
C ASN A 306 -4.15 11.95 -13.35
N LEU A 307 -5.35 12.52 -13.30
CA LEU A 307 -6.39 12.31 -14.30
C LEU A 307 -5.99 12.85 -15.69
N ILE A 308 -5.37 14.02 -15.73
CA ILE A 308 -4.84 14.59 -16.99
C ILE A 308 -3.73 13.69 -17.55
N ASN A 309 -2.78 13.26 -16.71
CA ASN A 309 -1.71 12.34 -17.11
C ASN A 309 -2.26 10.99 -17.62
N ALA A 310 -3.31 10.46 -16.99
CA ALA A 310 -3.99 9.25 -17.44
C ALA A 310 -4.55 9.39 -18.86
N LEU A 311 -5.23 10.51 -19.14
CA LEU A 311 -5.76 10.78 -20.49
C LEU A 311 -4.65 10.97 -21.53
N GLN A 312 -3.51 11.54 -21.15
CA GLN A 312 -2.36 11.66 -22.04
C GLN A 312 -1.84 10.28 -22.51
N GLN A 313 -1.93 9.24 -21.67
CA GLN A 313 -1.52 7.87 -22.04
C GLN A 313 -2.44 7.23 -23.09
N VAL A 314 -3.68 7.72 -23.23
CA VAL A 314 -4.67 7.24 -24.21
C VAL A 314 -5.01 8.31 -25.26
N THR A 315 -4.09 9.26 -25.50
CA THR A 315 -4.30 10.43 -26.37
C THR A 315 -4.89 10.09 -27.74
N PRO A 316 -4.37 9.12 -28.51
CA PRO A 316 -4.89 8.87 -29.86
C PRO A 316 -6.36 8.46 -29.88
N GLU A 317 -6.80 7.68 -28.89
CA GLU A 317 -8.18 7.23 -28.77
C GLU A 317 -9.08 8.36 -28.24
N MET A 318 -8.56 9.14 -27.29
CA MET A 318 -9.20 10.35 -26.80
C MET A 318 -9.44 11.36 -27.93
N GLU A 319 -8.46 11.62 -28.80
CA GLU A 319 -8.58 12.56 -29.92
C GLU A 319 -9.62 12.13 -30.96
N ARG A 320 -9.75 10.82 -31.22
CA ARG A 320 -10.79 10.30 -32.12
C ARG A 320 -12.19 10.41 -31.53
N ARG A 321 -12.31 10.42 -30.20
CA ARG A 321 -13.58 10.28 -29.50
C ARG A 321 -14.14 11.61 -28.98
N ALA A 322 -13.29 12.45 -28.41
CA ALA A 322 -13.69 13.70 -27.80
C ALA A 322 -14.15 14.71 -28.87
N ALA A 323 -15.19 15.48 -28.54
CA ALA A 323 -15.63 16.58 -29.39
C ALA A 323 -14.53 17.66 -29.48
N PRO A 324 -14.45 18.44 -30.58
CA PRO A 324 -13.43 19.49 -30.74
C PRO A 324 -13.38 20.48 -29.57
N ALA A 325 -14.54 20.84 -29.01
CA ALA A 325 -14.62 21.70 -27.84
C ALA A 325 -13.97 21.07 -26.59
N GLN A 326 -14.20 19.78 -26.35
CA GLN A 326 -13.58 19.04 -25.24
C GLN A 326 -12.06 18.95 -25.42
N LEU A 327 -11.58 18.66 -26.63
CA LEU A 327 -10.15 18.64 -26.94
C LEU A 327 -9.47 19.99 -26.66
N ASN A 328 -10.14 21.09 -27.01
CA ASN A 328 -9.62 22.43 -26.72
C ASN A 328 -9.53 22.71 -25.20
N VAL A 329 -10.50 22.24 -24.42
CA VAL A 329 -10.45 22.32 -22.95
C VAL A 329 -9.31 21.46 -22.44
N LEU A 330 -9.23 20.19 -22.82
CA LEU A 330 -8.19 19.26 -22.35
C LEU A 330 -6.77 19.77 -22.68
N ARG A 331 -6.54 20.27 -23.90
CA ARG A 331 -5.25 20.88 -24.28
C ARG A 331 -4.90 22.10 -23.43
N ARG A 332 -5.89 22.89 -23.01
CA ARG A 332 -5.69 24.01 -22.08
C ARG A 332 -5.32 23.50 -20.69
N ARG A 333 -6.01 22.47 -20.19
CA ARG A 333 -5.74 21.83 -18.89
C ARG A 333 -4.32 21.25 -18.83
N VAL A 334 -3.89 20.56 -19.89
CA VAL A 334 -2.52 20.06 -20.02
C VAL A 334 -1.49 21.20 -19.91
N ARG A 335 -1.66 22.29 -20.66
CA ARG A 335 -0.75 23.45 -20.59
C ARG A 335 -0.73 24.10 -19.21
N GLN A 336 -1.88 24.20 -18.54
CA GLN A 336 -1.95 24.75 -17.17
C GLN A 336 -1.17 23.87 -16.18
N MET A 337 -1.29 22.54 -16.30
CA MET A 337 -0.54 21.59 -15.48
C MET A 337 0.97 21.67 -15.75
N GLU A 338 1.40 21.68 -17.02
CA GLU A 338 2.81 21.78 -17.42
C GLU A 338 3.46 23.08 -16.92
N GLN A 339 2.75 24.20 -17.01
CA GLN A 339 3.22 25.51 -16.52
C GLN A 339 3.49 25.53 -15.02
N GLN A 340 2.83 24.68 -14.22
CA GLN A 340 3.07 24.58 -12.78
C GLN A 340 4.12 23.53 -12.41
N GLN A 341 4.17 22.43 -13.16
CA GLN A 341 5.25 21.45 -13.01
C GLN A 341 6.61 22.07 -13.31
N ASN A 342 6.72 23.03 -14.24
CA ASN A 342 7.99 23.69 -14.53
C ASN A 342 8.60 24.39 -13.30
N PRO A 343 7.91 25.32 -12.60
CA PRO A 343 8.40 25.92 -11.35
C PRO A 343 8.70 24.90 -10.24
N HIS A 344 7.85 23.89 -10.06
CA HIS A 344 8.09 22.86 -9.03
C HIS A 344 9.26 21.96 -9.38
N ALA A 345 9.37 21.47 -10.61
CA ALA A 345 10.45 20.61 -11.08
C ALA A 345 11.79 21.36 -11.15
N GLU A 346 11.78 22.66 -11.46
CA GLU A 346 12.95 23.53 -11.31
C GLU A 346 13.33 23.69 -9.85
N ALA A 347 12.37 23.95 -8.96
CA ALA A 347 12.62 24.03 -7.54
C ALA A 347 13.12 22.68 -6.96
N TYR A 348 12.61 21.53 -7.40
CA TYR A 348 13.13 20.22 -6.97
C TYR A 348 14.55 19.95 -7.49
N ARG A 349 14.84 20.28 -8.76
CA ARG A 349 16.20 20.15 -9.32
C ARG A 349 17.20 21.04 -8.60
N GLU A 350 16.81 22.27 -8.29
CA GLU A 350 17.62 23.18 -7.50
C GLU A 350 17.80 22.67 -6.06
N MET A 351 16.77 22.05 -5.47
CA MET A 351 16.85 21.45 -4.13
C MET A 351 17.87 20.32 -4.10
N GLU A 352 17.87 19.47 -5.13
CA GLU A 352 18.79 18.35 -5.25
C GLU A 352 20.24 18.84 -5.43
N ARG A 353 20.45 19.91 -6.21
CA ARG A 353 21.76 20.58 -6.35
C ARG A 353 22.26 21.15 -5.04
N ILE A 354 21.37 21.80 -4.26
CA ILE A 354 21.70 22.39 -2.97
C ILE A 354 21.85 21.30 -1.88
N ALA A 355 21.16 20.17 -1.98
CA ALA A 355 21.30 19.07 -1.02
C ALA A 355 22.68 18.39 -1.10
N GLN A 356 23.38 18.46 -2.23
CA GLN A 356 24.70 17.85 -2.43
C GLN A 356 25.88 18.66 -1.85
N GLY A 357 25.63 19.79 -1.18
CA GLY A 357 26.69 20.61 -0.56
C GLY A 357 26.38 22.09 -0.41
N GLY A 358 25.11 22.49 -0.48
CA GLY A 358 24.66 23.87 -0.36
C GLY A 358 24.76 24.41 1.06
N THR A 359 24.99 25.72 1.15
CA THR A 359 25.06 26.46 2.41
C THR A 359 23.67 26.96 2.84
N VAL A 360 23.57 27.47 4.07
CA VAL A 360 22.37 28.14 4.59
C VAL A 360 21.89 29.24 3.64
N GLU A 361 22.80 30.05 3.09
CA GLU A 361 22.48 31.14 2.16
C GLU A 361 21.91 30.62 0.84
N HIS A 362 22.47 29.53 0.31
CA HIS A 362 21.95 28.90 -0.90
C HIS A 362 20.50 28.41 -0.70
N LEU A 363 20.20 27.82 0.45
CA LEU A 363 18.85 27.37 0.81
C LEU A 363 17.88 28.56 0.96
N LEU A 364 18.32 29.67 1.58
CA LEU A 364 17.50 30.87 1.74
C LEU A 364 17.22 31.58 0.40
N GLU A 365 18.20 31.64 -0.51
CA GLU A 365 18.02 32.20 -1.85
C GLU A 365 17.11 31.34 -2.73
N ALA A 366 17.22 30.01 -2.62
CA ALA A 366 16.29 29.10 -3.29
C ALA A 366 14.86 29.23 -2.75
N ALA A 367 14.70 29.40 -1.43
CA ALA A 367 13.39 29.58 -0.80
C ALA A 367 12.64 30.80 -1.36
N LYS A 368 13.35 31.90 -1.65
CA LYS A 368 12.75 33.13 -2.22
C LYS A 368 12.24 32.95 -3.66
N LYS A 369 12.83 32.02 -4.41
CA LYS A 369 12.50 31.76 -5.82
C LYS A 369 11.48 30.64 -5.99
N ALA A 370 11.30 29.81 -4.96
CA ALA A 370 10.41 28.67 -4.98
C ALA A 370 8.94 29.09 -4.76
N PRO A 371 7.96 28.31 -5.26
CA PRO A 371 6.56 28.43 -4.86
C PRO A 371 6.39 28.38 -3.34
N PRO A 372 5.36 29.04 -2.74
CA PRO A 372 5.24 29.21 -1.29
C PRO A 372 5.30 27.91 -0.47
N ASP A 373 4.65 26.85 -0.96
CA ASP A 373 4.62 25.52 -0.35
C ASP A 373 5.99 24.82 -0.38
N VAL A 374 6.75 25.02 -1.46
CA VAL A 374 8.12 24.49 -1.59
C VAL A 374 9.12 25.34 -0.80
N GLY A 375 8.95 26.67 -0.80
CA GLY A 375 9.78 27.63 -0.07
C GLY A 375 9.79 27.36 1.44
N ALA A 376 8.64 27.00 2.02
CA ALA A 376 8.54 26.61 3.44
C ALA A 376 9.45 25.42 3.78
N ASN A 377 9.60 24.44 2.88
CA ASN A 377 10.49 23.31 3.08
C ASN A 377 11.97 23.72 2.99
N TYR A 378 12.31 24.68 2.13
CA TYR A 378 13.65 25.25 2.03
C TYR A 378 14.05 26.01 3.29
N TYR A 379 13.16 26.83 3.86
CA TYR A 379 13.43 27.54 5.12
C TYR A 379 13.68 26.56 6.27
N ARG A 380 12.90 25.48 6.37
CA ARG A 380 13.13 24.44 7.38
C ARG A 380 14.49 23.76 7.21
N ARG A 381 14.87 23.42 5.97
CA ARG A 381 16.20 22.85 5.67
C ARG A 381 17.32 23.84 5.97
N ALA A 382 17.15 25.12 5.64
CA ALA A 382 18.12 26.18 5.93
C ALA A 382 18.35 26.31 7.44
N ALA A 383 17.29 26.24 8.24
CA ALA A 383 17.39 26.22 9.68
C ALA A 383 18.19 25.00 10.16
N TRP A 384 17.83 23.78 9.73
CA TRP A 384 18.56 22.54 10.07
C TRP A 384 20.04 22.61 9.73
N LYS A 385 20.37 23.10 8.52
CA LYS A 385 21.75 23.30 8.10
C LYS A 385 22.49 24.30 9.00
N ALA A 386 21.83 25.41 9.36
CA ALA A 386 22.42 26.39 10.28
C ALA A 386 22.72 25.78 11.65
N PHE A 387 21.86 24.88 12.15
CA PHE A 387 22.11 24.14 13.38
C PHE A 387 23.29 23.16 13.25
N GLU A 388 23.34 22.37 12.18
CA GLU A 388 24.48 21.47 11.89
C GLU A 388 25.81 22.24 11.82
N ASP A 389 25.78 23.44 11.27
CA ASP A 389 26.95 24.32 11.11
C ASP A 389 27.28 25.09 12.43
N GLY A 390 26.58 24.80 13.53
CA GLY A 390 26.79 25.40 14.87
C GLY A 390 26.12 26.76 15.10
N GLY A 391 25.36 27.27 14.13
CA GLY A 391 24.66 28.56 14.15
C GLY A 391 23.25 28.49 14.73
N ILE A 392 23.12 28.16 16.02
CA ILE A 392 21.83 27.95 16.70
C ILE A 392 20.88 29.16 16.59
N GLU A 393 21.37 30.36 16.91
CA GLU A 393 20.55 31.59 16.84
C GLU A 393 20.08 31.89 15.42
N ARG A 394 20.93 31.60 14.42
CA ARG A 394 20.60 31.78 13.02
C ARG A 394 19.51 30.82 12.56
N GLY A 395 19.56 29.57 13.00
CA GLY A 395 18.52 28.58 12.72
C GLY A 395 17.17 28.98 13.34
N ARG A 396 17.17 29.51 14.58
CA ARG A 396 15.97 30.02 15.25
C ARG A 396 15.35 31.20 14.49
N GLU A 397 16.17 32.18 14.11
CA GLU A 397 15.72 33.37 13.36
C GLU A 397 15.05 32.98 12.03
N ILE A 398 15.59 31.99 11.32
CA ILE A 398 15.01 31.48 10.07
C ILE A 398 13.62 30.87 10.32
N LEU A 399 13.47 30.04 11.36
CA LEU A 399 12.18 29.44 11.71
C LEU A 399 11.15 30.48 12.15
N GLU A 400 11.56 31.47 12.96
CA GLU A 400 10.67 32.53 13.44
C GLU A 400 10.13 33.43 12.33
N ARG A 401 10.97 33.77 11.35
CA ARG A 401 10.59 34.66 10.24
C ARG A 401 9.80 33.98 9.14
N HIS A 402 10.02 32.69 8.91
CA HIS A 402 9.54 32.03 7.69
C HIS A 402 8.61 30.85 7.93
N VAL A 403 8.45 30.37 9.17
CA VAL A 403 7.44 29.36 9.53
C VAL A 403 6.25 30.05 10.19
N GLU A 404 5.18 30.23 9.41
CA GLU A 404 3.96 30.91 9.86
C GLU A 404 3.16 30.10 10.89
N ASN A 405 3.18 28.76 10.78
CA ASN A 405 2.44 27.89 11.69
C ASN A 405 3.15 27.81 13.05
N LYS A 406 2.50 28.39 14.07
CA LYS A 406 3.01 28.44 15.45
C LYS A 406 3.27 27.06 16.06
N GLN A 407 2.36 26.10 15.89
CA GLN A 407 2.52 24.75 16.44
C GLN A 407 3.69 24.01 15.79
N GLN A 408 3.81 24.13 14.46
CA GLN A 408 4.91 23.54 13.70
C GLN A 408 6.25 24.17 14.09
N ARG A 409 6.31 25.50 14.25
CA ARG A 409 7.50 26.21 14.71
C ARG A 409 7.94 25.76 16.10
N GLU A 410 7.01 25.67 17.05
CA GLU A 410 7.30 25.20 18.40
C GLU A 410 7.78 23.75 18.42
N GLN A 411 7.21 22.88 17.57
CA GLN A 411 7.69 21.50 17.44
C GLN A 411 9.13 21.45 16.90
N LEU A 412 9.42 22.19 15.83
CA LEU A 412 10.77 22.23 15.25
C LEU A 412 11.79 22.79 16.23
N LEU A 413 11.43 23.80 17.02
CA LEU A 413 12.31 24.33 18.07
C LEU A 413 12.56 23.31 19.19
N ARG A 414 11.57 22.49 19.56
CA ARG A 414 11.71 21.43 20.57
C ARG A 414 12.54 20.24 20.10
N GLU A 415 12.52 19.91 18.81
CA GLU A 415 13.36 18.84 18.24
C GLU A 415 14.86 19.19 18.25
N LEU A 416 15.22 20.42 18.64
CA LEU A 416 16.57 20.98 18.63
C LEU A 416 17.14 21.35 20.01
N GLU A 417 16.33 21.23 21.06
CA GLU A 417 16.77 21.33 22.47
C GLU A 417 17.09 19.93 23.02
#